data_AF-A0AAV3B663-F1
#
_entry.id   AF-A0AAV3B663-F1
#
_cell.length_a   1.000
_cell.length_b   1.000
_cell.length_c   1.000
_cell.angle_alpha   90.00
_cell.angle_beta   90.00
_cell.angle_gamma   90.00
#
_symmetry.space_group_name_H-M   'P 1'
#
loop_
_entity.id
_entity.type
_entity.pdbx_description
1 polymer ?
#
loop_
_entity_poly.entity_id
_entity_poly.type
_entity_poly.pdbx_seq_one_letter_code
_entity_poly.pdbx_strand_id
1 'polypeptide(L)'
;MNADTCKLLNGGHTYDSNYIEESIKDNRISLIFSLKEEVGALAKVLRIFEEREVSLTHIESRPSRLNKDEYQFFINLDNKSSTALDEIVKCLRQDIGATVHELSRDKKKDAVPWFPRTIQDLDKFANQILSYGAELDADHPGFTDPVYRARRKEFADIAFNYKHGQPIPHVTYTEQEKKTWGVVFKELKSLYPTHACYEHNHVFPLLEEYCGYNEHNIPQLEDVSNFLQTCTGFRLRPVAGLLSSRDFLAGLAFRVFHSTQYIRHWSKPMYTPEPDICHELLGHAPLFADPSFAQFSQEIGLASLGAPDEYIEMLATVYWFTVEFGLCKQGDKIKAYGAGLLSSFGELQYCLTEKPELKPFEPEKTSKQKYPITEFQPVYFIAESFEDAKDKVRKFAATIPRPFSVRYNSFTQSIEVLDNVQQLKNLADCINSEIGILCSALRKLE
;
A
#
# COMPACT_ATOMS: atom_id res chain seq x y z
N MET A 1 26.85 -53.19 6.12
CA MET A 1 26.82 -52.80 4.69
C MET A 1 25.37 -52.88 4.25
N ASN A 2 24.59 -51.88 3.85
CA ASN A 2 24.62 -50.41 3.79
C ASN A 2 23.14 -50.02 4.04
N ALA A 3 22.83 -49.08 4.95
CA ALA A 3 22.67 -47.64 4.73
C ALA A 3 21.50 -47.24 3.77
N ASP A 4 20.66 -46.34 4.29
CA ASP A 4 19.68 -45.46 3.63
C ASP A 4 18.27 -45.97 3.35
N THR A 5 17.38 -45.84 4.34
CA THR A 5 16.21 -44.93 4.27
C THR A 5 15.45 -44.91 5.61
N CYS A 6 15.77 -43.93 6.45
CA CYS A 6 14.91 -43.54 7.58
C CYS A 6 14.96 -42.00 7.67
N LYS A 7 14.00 -41.32 7.04
CA LYS A 7 13.76 -39.88 7.25
C LYS A 7 12.48 -39.73 8.06
N LEU A 8 12.72 -39.65 9.38
CA LEU A 8 12.09 -38.79 10.37
C LEU A 8 10.90 -37.96 9.89
N LEU A 9 9.71 -38.40 10.30
CA LEU A 9 8.61 -37.53 10.70
C LEU A 9 8.95 -36.98 12.09
N ASN A 10 9.16 -35.68 12.21
CA ASN A 10 9.02 -34.97 13.48
C ASN A 10 8.27 -33.66 13.18
N GLY A 11 7.02 -33.63 13.62
CA GLY A 11 6.19 -32.45 13.63
C GLY A 11 6.67 -31.44 14.66
N GLY A 12 6.81 -30.21 14.22
CA GLY A 12 6.63 -29.02 15.03
C GLY A 12 5.66 -28.13 14.28
N HIS A 13 4.44 -27.96 14.79
CA HIS A 13 3.52 -26.94 14.29
C HIS A 13 4.09 -25.57 14.66
N THR A 14 4.86 -24.97 13.75
CA THR A 14 5.08 -23.53 13.72
C THR A 14 3.81 -22.89 13.20
N TYR A 15 3.10 -22.15 14.07
CA TYR A 15 1.93 -21.36 13.69
C TYR A 15 2.36 -20.27 12.72
N ASP A 16 1.84 -20.32 11.48
CA ASP A 16 2.18 -19.45 10.36
C ASP A 16 1.88 -17.97 10.66
N SER A 17 2.78 -17.08 10.20
CA SER A 17 2.59 -15.63 10.17
C SER A 17 1.51 -15.28 9.15
N ASN A 18 0.61 -14.33 9.46
CA ASN A 18 -0.39 -13.81 8.49
C ASN A 18 0.24 -12.87 7.44
N TYR A 19 1.57 -12.69 7.49
CA TYR A 19 2.35 -11.93 6.54
C TYR A 19 2.36 -12.61 5.17
N ILE A 20 2.05 -11.84 4.12
CA ILE A 20 2.12 -12.35 2.75
C ILE A 20 3.51 -12.02 2.17
N GLU A 21 4.38 -13.01 2.17
CA GLU A 21 5.77 -12.91 1.68
C GLU A 21 5.87 -12.67 0.17
N GLU A 22 6.88 -11.88 -0.22
CA GLU A 22 7.18 -11.60 -1.63
C GLU A 22 7.74 -12.83 -2.36
N SER A 23 7.30 -13.09 -3.60
CA SER A 23 7.86 -14.17 -4.43
C SER A 23 9.11 -13.70 -5.19
N ILE A 24 10.24 -14.43 -5.08
CA ILE A 24 11.57 -14.05 -5.61
C ILE A 24 11.69 -14.18 -7.15
N LYS A 25 10.59 -14.01 -7.91
CA LYS A 25 10.60 -14.27 -9.37
C LYS A 25 11.23 -13.14 -10.19
N ASP A 26 11.34 -11.93 -9.65
CA ASP A 26 11.95 -10.78 -10.33
C ASP A 26 12.81 -9.99 -9.33
N ASN A 27 14.03 -10.49 -9.10
CA ASN A 27 15.02 -9.77 -8.30
C ASN A 27 15.35 -8.44 -9.02
N ARG A 28 15.58 -7.38 -8.25
CA ARG A 28 15.88 -6.06 -8.80
C ARG A 28 16.82 -5.33 -7.88
N ILE A 29 17.85 -4.75 -8.48
CA ILE A 29 18.83 -3.95 -7.76
C ILE A 29 18.82 -2.54 -8.32
N SER A 30 18.59 -1.58 -7.44
CA SER A 30 18.65 -0.16 -7.74
C SER A 30 19.78 0.48 -6.94
N LEU A 31 20.64 1.22 -7.62
CA LEU A 31 21.64 2.07 -6.99
C LEU A 31 21.17 3.51 -7.04
N ILE A 32 21.22 4.19 -5.90
CA ILE A 32 20.97 5.63 -5.78
C ILE A 32 22.26 6.28 -5.33
N PHE A 33 22.72 7.26 -6.09
CA PHE A 33 23.84 8.09 -5.66
C PHE A 33 23.75 9.50 -6.25
N SER A 34 24.36 10.45 -5.55
CA SER A 34 24.48 11.84 -5.98
C SER A 34 25.92 12.11 -6.43
N LEU A 35 26.08 12.89 -7.49
CA LEU A 35 27.39 13.30 -8.02
C LEU A 35 27.42 14.79 -8.27
N LYS A 36 28.59 15.38 -8.03
CA LYS A 36 28.87 16.74 -8.44
C LYS A 36 29.00 16.84 -9.97
N GLU A 37 28.48 17.93 -10.51
CA GLU A 37 28.58 18.28 -11.92
C GLU A 37 30.03 18.63 -12.25
N GLU A 38 30.67 17.74 -13.00
CA GLU A 38 32.02 17.93 -13.51
C GLU A 38 32.12 17.30 -14.90
N VAL A 39 33.03 17.80 -15.73
CA VAL A 39 33.25 17.28 -17.08
C VAL A 39 33.60 15.79 -17.01
N GLY A 40 32.74 14.97 -17.61
CA GLY A 40 32.92 13.51 -17.66
C GLY A 40 32.57 12.78 -16.37
N ALA A 41 31.94 13.41 -15.36
CA ALA A 41 31.53 12.74 -14.11
C ALA A 41 30.66 11.51 -14.38
N LEU A 42 29.62 11.64 -15.21
CA LEU A 42 28.79 10.51 -15.62
C LEU A 42 29.57 9.47 -16.41
N ALA A 43 30.43 9.89 -17.34
CA ALA A 43 31.24 8.95 -18.13
C ALA A 43 32.19 8.12 -17.24
N LYS A 44 32.80 8.74 -16.20
CA LYS A 44 33.62 8.03 -15.21
C LYS A 44 32.81 6.96 -14.49
N VAL A 45 31.55 7.27 -14.15
CA VAL A 45 30.65 6.35 -13.47
C VAL A 45 30.23 5.21 -14.37
N LEU A 46 29.79 5.50 -15.60
CA LEU A 46 29.38 4.48 -16.56
C LEU A 46 30.53 3.53 -16.92
N ARG A 47 31.77 4.04 -16.96
CA ARG A 47 32.97 3.19 -17.14
C ARG A 47 33.14 2.15 -16.04
N ILE A 48 32.81 2.47 -14.78
CA ILE A 48 32.88 1.51 -13.68
C ILE A 48 31.98 0.29 -13.96
N PHE A 49 30.78 0.54 -14.52
CA PHE A 49 29.85 -0.51 -14.91
C PHE A 49 30.30 -1.26 -16.16
N GLU A 50 30.79 -0.53 -17.18
CA GLU A 50 31.31 -1.10 -18.43
C GLU A 50 32.50 -2.04 -18.19
N GLU A 51 33.49 -1.61 -17.41
CA GLU A 51 34.70 -2.38 -17.06
C GLU A 51 34.39 -3.68 -16.29
N ARG A 52 33.21 -3.74 -15.67
CA ARG A 52 32.73 -4.89 -14.89
C ARG A 52 31.64 -5.69 -15.61
N GLU A 53 31.42 -5.40 -16.88
CA GLU A 53 30.43 -6.06 -17.73
C GLU A 53 29.00 -6.05 -17.15
N VAL A 54 28.65 -4.99 -16.40
CA VAL A 54 27.34 -4.83 -15.77
C VAL A 54 26.38 -4.08 -16.69
N SER A 55 25.27 -4.74 -17.02
CA SER A 55 24.21 -4.15 -17.85
C SER A 55 23.29 -3.25 -17.03
N LEU A 56 23.00 -2.07 -17.57
CA LEU A 56 22.13 -1.07 -16.97
C LEU A 56 20.77 -1.14 -17.68
N THR A 57 19.72 -1.56 -16.96
CA THR A 57 18.36 -1.67 -17.54
C THR A 57 17.65 -0.32 -17.58
N HIS A 58 18.03 0.60 -16.69
CA HIS A 58 17.53 1.97 -16.63
C HIS A 58 18.60 2.87 -16.04
N ILE A 59 18.79 4.03 -16.65
CA ILE A 59 19.61 5.10 -16.11
C ILE A 59 18.80 6.36 -16.22
N GLU A 60 18.53 6.97 -15.07
CA GLU A 60 17.89 8.26 -15.01
C GLU A 60 18.78 9.20 -14.24
N SER A 61 19.20 10.27 -14.92
CA SER A 61 19.78 11.42 -14.26
C SER A 61 18.70 12.48 -14.10
N ARG A 62 18.68 13.10 -12.93
CA ARG A 62 17.93 14.30 -12.68
C ARG A 62 18.89 15.34 -12.14
N PRO A 63 18.84 16.59 -12.65
CA PRO A 63 19.46 17.69 -11.94
C PRO A 63 18.96 17.62 -10.51
N SER A 64 19.87 17.66 -9.54
CA SER A 64 19.46 17.81 -8.17
C SER A 64 18.65 19.10 -8.13
N ARG A 65 17.38 19.00 -7.73
CA ARG A 65 16.51 20.19 -7.61
C ARG A 65 17.05 21.21 -6.60
N LEU A 66 18.10 20.84 -5.87
CA LEU A 66 18.51 21.38 -4.59
C LEU A 66 19.97 21.82 -4.61
N ASN A 67 20.86 21.06 -5.26
CA ASN A 67 22.23 21.46 -5.57
C ASN A 67 22.37 21.67 -7.07
N LYS A 68 22.51 22.94 -7.49
CA LYS A 68 22.60 23.29 -8.92
C LYS A 68 23.76 22.62 -9.64
N ASP A 69 24.80 22.29 -8.88
CA ASP A 69 26.02 21.65 -9.37
C ASP A 69 26.04 20.15 -9.03
N GLU A 70 24.90 19.50 -8.83
CA GLU A 70 24.83 18.05 -8.61
C GLU A 70 23.73 17.39 -9.44
N TYR A 71 23.96 16.12 -9.76
CA TYR A 71 22.98 15.24 -10.39
C TYR A 71 22.72 14.04 -9.49
N GLN A 72 21.45 13.71 -9.33
CA GLN A 72 21.02 12.43 -8.75
C GLN A 72 20.89 11.40 -9.85
N PHE A 73 21.47 10.24 -9.62
CA PHE A 73 21.42 9.11 -10.53
C PHE A 73 20.61 7.98 -9.90
N PHE A 74 19.65 7.48 -10.68
CA PHE A 74 18.85 6.31 -10.39
C PHE A 74 19.22 5.26 -11.42
N ILE A 75 19.94 4.24 -10.99
CA ILE A 75 20.42 3.16 -11.87
C ILE A 75 19.73 1.87 -11.47
N ASN A 76 19.07 1.21 -12.43
CA ASN A 76 18.56 -0.15 -12.26
C ASN A 76 19.48 -1.14 -12.98
N LEU A 77 19.79 -2.24 -12.32
CA LEU A 77 20.71 -3.28 -12.77
C LEU A 77 19.93 -4.54 -13.13
N ASP A 78 20.51 -5.38 -13.98
CA ASP A 78 19.99 -6.72 -14.22
C ASP A 78 20.42 -7.72 -13.12
N ASN A 79 19.70 -8.85 -13.03
CA ASN A 79 19.95 -9.87 -12.00
C ASN A 79 21.26 -10.64 -12.16
N LYS A 80 21.96 -10.47 -13.28
CA LYS A 80 23.24 -11.16 -13.52
C LYS A 80 24.42 -10.43 -12.87
N SER A 81 24.19 -9.22 -12.39
CA SER A 81 25.22 -8.30 -11.92
C SER A 81 25.54 -8.39 -10.41
N SER A 82 24.99 -9.38 -9.70
CA SER A 82 25.03 -9.43 -8.23
C SER A 82 26.41 -9.64 -7.60
N THR A 83 27.39 -10.15 -8.36
CA THR A 83 28.77 -10.43 -7.89
C THR A 83 29.70 -9.24 -8.03
N ALA A 84 29.52 -8.39 -9.06
CA ALA A 84 30.30 -7.18 -9.27
C ALA A 84 29.77 -5.97 -8.47
N LEU A 85 28.59 -6.10 -7.87
CA LEU A 85 27.86 -5.00 -7.25
C LEU A 85 28.59 -4.42 -6.03
N ASP A 86 29.12 -5.28 -5.16
CA ASP A 86 29.86 -4.86 -3.96
C ASP A 86 31.10 -4.05 -4.34
N GLU A 87 31.78 -4.43 -5.43
CA GLU A 87 32.93 -3.69 -5.96
C GLU A 87 32.53 -2.37 -6.60
N ILE A 88 31.42 -2.34 -7.34
CA ILE A 88 30.87 -1.09 -7.91
C ILE A 88 30.51 -0.12 -6.80
N VAL A 89 29.75 -0.55 -5.79
CA VAL A 89 29.36 0.27 -4.65
C VAL A 89 30.59 0.78 -3.90
N LYS A 90 31.61 -0.08 -3.74
CA LYS A 90 32.89 0.32 -3.13
C LYS A 90 33.60 1.40 -3.95
N CYS A 91 33.74 1.23 -5.26
CA CYS A 91 34.36 2.24 -6.15
C CYS A 91 33.56 3.55 -6.17
N LEU A 92 32.24 3.50 -6.24
CA LEU A 92 31.40 4.69 -6.19
C LEU A 92 31.55 5.45 -4.86
N ARG A 93 31.67 4.74 -3.74
CA ARG A 93 31.88 5.35 -2.42
C ARG A 93 33.31 5.87 -2.21
N GLN A 94 34.32 5.12 -2.64
CA GLN A 94 35.73 5.40 -2.33
C GLN A 94 36.41 6.26 -3.39
N ASP A 95 36.24 5.91 -4.67
CA ASP A 95 36.97 6.55 -5.78
C ASP A 95 36.22 7.78 -6.31
N ILE A 96 34.88 7.74 -6.26
CA ILE A 96 34.03 8.84 -6.71
C ILE A 96 33.55 9.72 -5.53
N GLY A 97 33.58 9.20 -4.30
CA GLY A 97 33.14 9.95 -3.12
C GLY A 97 31.62 10.15 -3.06
N ALA A 98 30.85 9.33 -3.77
CA ALA A 98 29.40 9.43 -3.79
C ALA A 98 28.78 8.74 -2.56
N THR A 99 27.71 9.32 -2.01
CA THR A 99 26.83 8.58 -1.09
C THR A 99 26.00 7.62 -1.92
N VAL A 100 26.17 6.31 -1.68
CA VAL A 100 25.52 5.24 -2.46
C VAL A 100 24.61 4.43 -1.55
N HIS A 101 23.34 4.30 -1.92
CA HIS A 101 22.40 3.35 -1.34
C HIS A 101 22.14 2.20 -2.31
N GLU A 102 22.32 0.98 -1.82
CA GLU A 102 21.94 -0.24 -2.52
C GLU A 102 20.54 -0.64 -2.06
N LEU A 103 19.61 -0.63 -3.01
CA LEU A 103 18.24 -1.09 -2.83
C LEU A 103 18.11 -2.42 -3.56
N SER A 104 17.78 -3.47 -2.84
CA SER A 104 17.62 -4.81 -3.42
C SER A 104 16.29 -5.42 -3.00
N ARG A 105 15.65 -6.17 -3.91
CA ARG A 105 14.55 -7.08 -3.56
C ARG A 105 15.07 -8.40 -2.95
N ASP A 106 16.34 -8.74 -3.16
CA ASP A 106 16.96 -9.86 -2.47
C ASP A 106 17.27 -9.51 -1.01
N LYS A 107 16.91 -10.42 -0.11
CA LYS A 107 17.11 -10.34 1.35
C LYS A 107 18.60 -10.45 1.78
N LYS A 108 19.53 -9.82 1.06
CA LYS A 108 20.95 -9.75 1.44
C LYS A 108 21.11 -8.93 2.73
N LYS A 109 22.02 -9.38 3.60
CA LYS A 109 22.13 -8.96 5.01
C LYS A 109 22.44 -7.46 5.21
N ASP A 110 22.95 -6.77 4.18
CA ASP A 110 23.39 -5.37 4.24
C ASP A 110 22.69 -4.45 3.23
N ALA A 111 21.72 -4.97 2.45
CA ALA A 111 20.98 -4.18 1.46
C ALA A 111 19.67 -3.63 2.02
N VAL A 112 19.31 -2.41 1.64
CA VAL A 112 18.01 -1.86 2.02
C VAL A 112 16.94 -2.50 1.12
N PRO A 113 15.80 -2.94 1.67
CA PRO A 113 14.70 -3.45 0.85
C PRO A 113 14.28 -2.43 -0.21
N TRP A 114 14.20 -2.87 -1.46
CA TRP A 114 13.78 -2.01 -2.56
C TRP A 114 12.37 -1.45 -2.33
N PHE A 115 12.13 -0.23 -2.79
CA PHE A 115 10.79 0.38 -2.79
C PHE A 115 10.61 1.31 -4.01
N PRO A 116 9.38 1.51 -4.50
CA PRO A 116 9.09 2.42 -5.61
C PRO A 116 9.48 3.86 -5.26
N ARG A 117 10.10 4.58 -6.21
CA ARG A 117 10.57 5.96 -6.02
C ARG A 117 9.63 6.97 -6.66
N THR A 118 9.00 6.58 -7.75
CA THR A 118 8.00 7.35 -8.49
C THR A 118 6.69 6.57 -8.50
N ILE A 119 5.57 7.27 -8.66
CA ILE A 119 4.25 6.62 -8.74
C ILE A 119 4.14 5.64 -9.92
N GLN A 120 4.91 5.86 -11.00
CA GLN A 120 4.99 4.98 -12.16
C GLN A 120 5.67 3.64 -11.81
N ASP A 121 6.55 3.63 -10.81
CA ASP A 121 7.24 2.40 -10.38
C ASP A 121 6.28 1.34 -9.82
N LEU A 122 5.03 1.71 -9.47
CA LEU A 122 4.02 0.73 -9.06
C LEU A 122 3.67 -0.26 -10.18
N ASP A 123 3.83 0.12 -11.45
CA ASP A 123 3.64 -0.78 -12.61
C ASP A 123 4.60 -1.97 -12.62
N LYS A 124 5.68 -1.88 -11.84
CA LYS A 124 6.75 -2.87 -11.82
C LYS A 124 6.40 -4.13 -11.04
N PHE A 125 5.49 -4.03 -10.08
CA PHE A 125 5.13 -5.13 -9.17
C PHE A 125 3.62 -5.38 -9.07
N ALA A 126 2.78 -4.53 -9.66
CA ALA A 126 1.33 -4.69 -9.63
C ALA A 126 0.81 -6.05 -10.16
N ASN A 127 1.64 -6.79 -10.90
CA ASN A 127 1.31 -8.11 -11.46
C ASN A 127 1.87 -9.28 -10.61
N GLN A 128 2.53 -9.01 -9.49
CA GLN A 128 3.07 -10.03 -8.59
C GLN A 128 1.98 -10.50 -7.62
N ILE A 129 0.99 -11.22 -8.16
CA ILE A 129 -0.15 -11.74 -7.41
C ILE A 129 0.24 -13.01 -6.67
N LEU A 130 -0.11 -13.07 -5.39
CA LEU A 130 0.21 -14.20 -4.50
C LEU A 130 -0.99 -15.12 -4.30
N SER A 131 -2.19 -14.57 -4.20
CA SER A 131 -3.44 -15.32 -4.03
C SER A 131 -4.66 -14.56 -4.56
N TYR A 132 -5.82 -15.24 -4.61
CA TYR A 132 -7.11 -14.68 -5.02
C TYR A 132 -7.09 -13.98 -6.39
N GLY A 133 -6.28 -14.51 -7.30
CA GLY A 133 -6.17 -14.06 -8.68
C GLY A 133 -7.26 -14.65 -9.59
N ALA A 134 -6.87 -15.15 -10.76
CA ALA A 134 -7.76 -15.91 -11.64
C ALA A 134 -8.00 -17.35 -11.19
N GLU A 135 -7.04 -17.92 -10.45
CA GLU A 135 -7.16 -19.25 -9.84
C GLU A 135 -7.79 -19.13 -8.46
N LEU A 136 -8.80 -19.96 -8.21
CA LEU A 136 -9.61 -19.96 -6.98
C LEU A 136 -9.27 -21.21 -6.17
N ASP A 137 -9.28 -21.07 -4.85
CA ASP A 137 -9.13 -22.20 -3.93
C ASP A 137 -10.31 -23.18 -4.05
N ALA A 138 -10.08 -24.44 -3.70
CA ALA A 138 -11.06 -25.52 -3.88
C ALA A 138 -12.35 -25.33 -3.06
N ASP A 139 -12.28 -24.60 -1.95
CA ASP A 139 -13.39 -24.26 -1.06
C ASP A 139 -14.10 -22.94 -1.45
N HIS A 140 -13.56 -22.21 -2.43
CA HIS A 140 -14.20 -20.99 -2.94
C HIS A 140 -15.56 -21.32 -3.59
N PRO A 141 -16.65 -20.56 -3.31
CA PRO A 141 -18.00 -20.88 -3.81
C PRO A 141 -18.11 -20.91 -5.34
N GLY A 142 -17.23 -20.19 -6.04
CA GLY A 142 -17.12 -20.19 -7.49
C GLY A 142 -16.11 -21.18 -8.09
N PHE A 143 -15.48 -22.06 -7.28
CA PHE A 143 -14.43 -22.97 -7.75
C PHE A 143 -14.91 -23.90 -8.88
N THR A 144 -16.15 -24.39 -8.80
CA THR A 144 -16.73 -25.29 -9.80
C THR A 144 -17.53 -24.57 -10.88
N ASP A 145 -17.69 -23.24 -10.80
CA ASP A 145 -18.42 -22.44 -11.77
C ASP A 145 -17.49 -22.02 -12.93
N PRO A 146 -17.63 -22.59 -14.13
CA PRO A 146 -16.77 -22.25 -15.27
C PRO A 146 -16.99 -20.82 -15.77
N VAL A 147 -18.20 -20.27 -15.63
CA VAL A 147 -18.53 -18.91 -16.05
C VAL A 147 -17.88 -17.91 -15.11
N TYR A 148 -18.00 -18.12 -13.79
CA TYR A 148 -17.36 -17.26 -12.80
C TYR A 148 -15.84 -17.27 -12.89
N ARG A 149 -15.21 -18.43 -13.12
CA ARG A 149 -13.75 -18.51 -13.33
C ARG A 149 -13.29 -17.77 -14.59
N ALA A 150 -14.00 -17.95 -15.70
CA ALA A 150 -13.71 -17.21 -16.93
C ALA A 150 -13.86 -15.70 -16.71
N ARG A 151 -14.92 -15.29 -16.00
CA ARG A 151 -15.18 -13.90 -15.64
C ARG A 151 -14.09 -13.32 -14.73
N ARG A 152 -13.58 -14.07 -13.75
CA ARG A 152 -12.43 -13.67 -12.92
C ARG A 152 -11.16 -13.48 -13.72
N LYS A 153 -10.92 -14.33 -14.71
CA LYS A 153 -9.79 -14.18 -15.63
C LYS A 153 -9.89 -12.89 -16.45
N GLU A 154 -11.07 -12.50 -16.93
CA GLU A 154 -11.27 -11.23 -17.63
C GLU A 154 -10.85 -10.02 -16.76
N PHE A 155 -11.25 -10.00 -15.48
CA PHE A 155 -10.83 -8.95 -14.55
C PHE A 155 -9.33 -8.96 -14.26
N ALA A 156 -8.74 -10.15 -14.11
CA ALA A 156 -7.30 -10.28 -13.92
C ALA A 156 -6.52 -9.78 -15.14
N ASP A 157 -6.98 -10.10 -16.35
CA ASP A 157 -6.38 -9.64 -17.60
C ASP A 157 -6.44 -8.10 -17.72
N ILE A 158 -7.52 -7.45 -17.27
CA ILE A 158 -7.59 -5.98 -17.17
C ILE A 158 -6.47 -5.44 -16.28
N ALA A 159 -6.36 -5.96 -15.05
CA ALA A 159 -5.36 -5.49 -14.09
C ALA A 159 -3.92 -5.74 -14.58
N PHE A 160 -3.64 -6.90 -15.20
CA PHE A 160 -2.31 -7.23 -15.71
C PHE A 160 -1.85 -6.31 -16.84
N ASN A 161 -2.78 -5.79 -17.64
CA ASN A 161 -2.50 -4.91 -18.77
C ASN A 161 -2.57 -3.42 -18.40
N TYR A 162 -3.09 -3.07 -17.22
CA TYR A 162 -3.15 -1.69 -16.76
C TYR A 162 -1.75 -1.12 -16.50
N LYS A 163 -1.54 0.12 -16.96
CA LYS A 163 -0.35 0.93 -16.67
C LYS A 163 -0.71 2.29 -16.10
N HIS A 164 0.15 2.80 -15.24
CA HIS A 164 -0.04 4.10 -14.61
C HIS A 164 -0.23 5.20 -15.66
N GLY A 165 -1.23 6.05 -15.46
CA GLY A 165 -1.57 7.14 -16.36
C GLY A 165 -2.64 6.78 -17.40
N GLN A 166 -3.01 5.51 -17.52
CA GLN A 166 -4.18 5.09 -18.29
C GLN A 166 -5.47 5.28 -17.46
N PRO A 167 -6.60 5.61 -18.10
CA PRO A 167 -7.90 5.48 -17.45
C PRO A 167 -8.15 4.00 -17.11
N ILE A 168 -8.76 3.75 -15.96
CA ILE A 168 -9.10 2.40 -15.53
C ILE A 168 -10.21 1.87 -16.45
N PRO A 169 -10.03 0.69 -17.09
CA PRO A 169 -11.04 0.18 -18.01
C PRO A 169 -12.41 -0.02 -17.33
N HIS A 170 -13.44 0.55 -17.95
CA HIS A 170 -14.82 0.34 -17.52
C HIS A 170 -15.24 -1.10 -17.81
N VAL A 171 -15.97 -1.70 -16.88
CA VAL A 171 -16.51 -3.05 -17.02
C VAL A 171 -18.03 -3.00 -17.07
N THR A 172 -18.59 -3.64 -18.11
CA THR A 172 -20.02 -3.93 -18.17
C THR A 172 -20.33 -5.10 -17.24
N TYR A 173 -20.80 -4.79 -16.03
CA TYR A 173 -21.27 -5.78 -15.08
C TYR A 173 -22.60 -6.40 -15.54
N THR A 174 -22.75 -7.71 -15.36
CA THR A 174 -23.97 -8.46 -15.67
C THR A 174 -25.08 -8.13 -14.67
N GLU A 175 -26.32 -8.44 -15.04
CA GLU A 175 -27.47 -8.24 -14.14
C GLU A 175 -27.38 -9.10 -12.86
N GLN A 176 -26.75 -10.28 -12.92
CA GLN A 176 -26.52 -11.11 -11.74
C GLN A 176 -25.47 -10.51 -10.79
N GLU A 177 -24.41 -9.92 -11.35
CA GLU A 177 -23.40 -9.18 -10.60
C GLU A 177 -24.04 -7.96 -9.91
N LYS A 178 -24.80 -7.14 -10.66
CA LYS A 178 -25.52 -5.99 -10.10
C LYS A 178 -26.52 -6.38 -9.02
N LYS A 179 -27.25 -7.49 -9.19
CA LYS A 179 -28.17 -8.01 -8.16
C LYS A 179 -27.42 -8.41 -6.88
N THR A 180 -26.25 -9.02 -7.01
CA THR A 180 -25.39 -9.39 -5.87
C THR A 180 -24.94 -8.14 -5.12
N TRP A 181 -24.47 -7.13 -5.84
CA TRP A 181 -24.15 -5.81 -5.28
C TRP A 181 -25.33 -5.18 -4.56
N GLY A 182 -26.51 -5.13 -5.19
CA GLY A 182 -27.70 -4.50 -4.63
C GLY A 182 -28.13 -5.10 -3.29
N VAL A 183 -28.00 -6.42 -3.13
CA VAL A 183 -28.24 -7.09 -1.84
C VAL A 183 -27.27 -6.59 -0.77
N VAL A 184 -25.96 -6.58 -1.05
CA VAL A 184 -24.93 -6.14 -0.10
C VAL A 184 -25.08 -4.66 0.24
N PHE A 185 -25.27 -3.83 -0.78
CA PHE A 185 -25.45 -2.38 -0.67
C PHE A 185 -26.62 -2.04 0.25
N LYS A 186 -27.79 -2.65 0.02
CA LYS A 186 -29.01 -2.36 0.77
C LYS A 186 -28.89 -2.70 2.25
N GLU A 187 -28.36 -3.88 2.56
CA GLU A 187 -28.18 -4.33 3.95
C GLU A 187 -27.20 -3.42 4.69
N LEU A 188 -26.02 -3.17 4.12
CA LEU A 188 -25.01 -2.32 4.76
C LEU A 188 -25.44 -0.86 4.91
N LYS A 189 -26.08 -0.29 3.87
CA LYS A 189 -26.58 1.09 3.91
C LYS A 189 -27.58 1.30 5.06
N SER A 190 -28.37 0.28 5.41
CA SER A 190 -29.30 0.35 6.54
C SER A 190 -28.59 0.44 7.91
N LEU A 191 -27.35 -0.06 8.01
CA LEU A 191 -26.56 -0.11 9.23
C LEU A 191 -25.62 1.10 9.41
N TYR A 192 -25.17 1.74 8.32
CA TYR A 192 -24.18 2.82 8.39
C TYR A 192 -24.53 3.98 9.32
N PRO A 193 -25.78 4.51 9.34
CA PRO A 193 -26.10 5.65 10.22
C PRO A 193 -25.86 5.36 11.70
N THR A 194 -26.04 4.10 12.11
CA THR A 194 -25.95 3.65 13.50
C THR A 194 -24.59 3.05 13.85
N HIS A 195 -23.89 2.40 12.89
CA HIS A 195 -22.67 1.65 13.18
C HIS A 195 -21.39 2.30 12.63
N ALA A 196 -21.44 2.95 11.46
CA ALA A 196 -20.28 3.57 10.85
C ALA A 196 -19.90 4.88 11.55
N CYS A 197 -18.63 5.25 11.40
CA CYS A 197 -18.09 6.53 11.83
C CYS A 197 -18.72 7.71 11.06
N TYR A 198 -18.45 8.93 11.52
CA TYR A 198 -18.99 10.14 10.92
C TYR A 198 -18.45 10.35 9.51
N GLU A 199 -17.16 10.14 9.31
CA GLU A 199 -16.46 10.39 8.05
C GLU A 199 -17.03 9.53 6.92
N HIS A 200 -17.31 8.25 7.21
CA HIS A 200 -18.04 7.38 6.27
C HIS A 200 -19.42 7.95 5.94
N ASN A 201 -20.24 8.29 6.94
CA ASN A 201 -21.58 8.84 6.73
C ASN A 201 -21.59 10.24 6.10
N HIS A 202 -20.50 10.99 6.21
CA HIS A 202 -20.32 12.31 5.60
C HIS A 202 -20.00 12.17 4.11
N VAL A 203 -19.13 11.24 3.74
CA VAL A 203 -18.70 11.03 2.35
C VAL A 203 -19.73 10.21 1.55
N PHE A 204 -20.39 9.23 2.16
CA PHE A 204 -21.24 8.28 1.43
C PHE A 204 -22.30 8.95 0.54
N PRO A 205 -23.04 9.99 0.98
CA PRO A 205 -23.98 10.70 0.11
C PRO A 205 -23.33 11.33 -1.14
N LEU A 206 -22.07 11.78 -1.04
CA LEU A 206 -21.32 12.33 -2.17
C LEU A 206 -20.97 11.24 -3.19
N LEU A 207 -20.69 10.02 -2.73
CA LEU A 207 -20.47 8.87 -3.62
C LEU A 207 -21.77 8.48 -4.35
N GLU A 208 -22.92 8.60 -3.69
CA GLU A 208 -24.22 8.39 -4.34
C GLU A 208 -24.48 9.44 -5.44
N GLU A 209 -24.15 10.70 -5.14
CA GLU A 209 -24.38 11.83 -6.05
C GLU A 209 -23.41 11.83 -7.25
N TYR A 210 -22.11 11.65 -7.01
CA TYR A 210 -21.06 11.89 -8.01
C TYR A 210 -20.41 10.64 -8.59
N CYS A 211 -20.53 9.49 -7.92
CA CYS A 211 -19.87 8.24 -8.32
C CYS A 211 -20.85 7.13 -8.71
N GLY A 212 -22.16 7.41 -8.73
CA GLY A 212 -23.17 6.45 -9.15
C GLY A 212 -23.38 5.29 -8.17
N TYR A 213 -23.11 5.49 -6.88
CA TYR A 213 -23.41 4.51 -5.84
C TYR A 213 -24.93 4.40 -5.67
N ASN A 214 -25.50 3.25 -6.02
CA ASN A 214 -26.88 2.90 -5.71
C ASN A 214 -27.08 1.38 -5.78
N GLU A 215 -28.25 0.89 -5.36
CA GLU A 215 -28.54 -0.55 -5.31
C GLU A 215 -28.65 -1.23 -6.70
N HIS A 216 -28.72 -0.46 -7.78
CA HIS A 216 -28.88 -0.97 -9.15
C HIS A 216 -27.62 -0.82 -10.02
N ASN A 217 -26.56 -0.21 -9.50
CA ASN A 217 -25.36 0.10 -10.26
C ASN A 217 -24.10 -0.18 -9.44
N ILE A 218 -23.16 -0.94 -10.02
CA ILE A 218 -21.81 -1.09 -9.47
C ILE A 218 -20.97 0.08 -10.00
N PRO A 219 -20.41 0.93 -9.12
CA PRO A 219 -19.57 2.05 -9.53
C PRO A 219 -18.32 1.58 -10.29
N GLN A 220 -17.88 2.39 -11.26
CA GLN A 220 -16.64 2.12 -12.00
C GLN A 220 -15.44 2.66 -11.23
N LEU A 221 -14.35 1.90 -11.18
CA LEU A 221 -13.14 2.34 -10.47
C LEU A 221 -12.59 3.67 -10.99
N GLU A 222 -12.72 3.95 -12.29
CA GLU A 222 -12.25 5.22 -12.88
C GLU A 222 -12.99 6.42 -12.28
N ASP A 223 -14.32 6.37 -12.21
CA ASP A 223 -15.14 7.45 -11.65
C ASP A 223 -14.83 7.66 -10.17
N VAL A 224 -14.71 6.58 -9.40
CA VAL A 224 -14.35 6.64 -7.97
C VAL A 224 -12.92 7.15 -7.79
N SER A 225 -11.97 6.71 -8.62
CA SER A 225 -10.59 7.19 -8.60
C SER A 225 -10.50 8.69 -8.89
N ASN A 226 -11.29 9.19 -9.85
CA ASN A 226 -11.37 10.60 -10.18
C ASN A 226 -11.96 11.41 -9.00
N PHE A 227 -13.03 10.93 -8.38
CA PHE A 227 -13.59 11.55 -7.18
C PHE A 227 -12.58 11.61 -6.03
N LEU A 228 -11.90 10.50 -5.70
CA LEU A 228 -10.88 10.46 -4.65
C LEU A 228 -9.72 11.44 -4.92
N GLN A 229 -9.32 11.58 -6.20
CA GLN A 229 -8.27 12.53 -6.58
C GLN A 229 -8.69 13.97 -6.30
N THR A 230 -9.97 14.31 -6.50
CA THR A 230 -10.50 15.65 -6.18
C THR A 230 -10.63 15.93 -4.69
N CYS A 231 -10.80 14.89 -3.86
CA CYS A 231 -10.97 15.04 -2.40
C CYS A 231 -9.62 15.10 -1.68
N THR A 232 -8.77 14.09 -1.89
CA THR A 232 -7.55 13.87 -1.10
C THR A 232 -6.33 13.56 -1.94
N GLY A 233 -6.46 13.50 -3.27
CA GLY A 233 -5.41 13.04 -4.17
C GLY A 233 -5.18 11.53 -4.16
N PHE A 234 -5.99 10.75 -3.42
CA PHE A 234 -6.02 9.29 -3.53
C PHE A 234 -6.49 8.86 -4.91
N ARG A 235 -5.99 7.72 -5.38
CA ARG A 235 -6.44 7.11 -6.64
C ARG A 235 -6.51 5.60 -6.51
N LEU A 236 -7.37 5.00 -7.32
CA LEU A 236 -7.48 3.56 -7.42
C LEU A 236 -6.56 3.03 -8.50
N ARG A 237 -6.11 1.79 -8.32
CA ARG A 237 -5.38 1.02 -9.33
C ARG A 237 -5.99 -0.39 -9.39
N PRO A 238 -6.43 -0.88 -10.56
CA PRO A 238 -6.96 -2.23 -10.65
C PRO A 238 -5.86 -3.25 -10.31
N VAL A 239 -6.19 -4.20 -9.45
CA VAL A 239 -5.32 -5.33 -9.09
C VAL A 239 -6.05 -6.65 -9.30
N ALA A 240 -5.33 -7.67 -9.77
CA ALA A 240 -5.92 -8.96 -10.10
C ALA A 240 -6.24 -9.82 -8.85
N GLY A 241 -5.57 -9.57 -7.73
CA GLY A 241 -5.66 -10.33 -6.48
C GLY A 241 -4.77 -9.72 -5.40
N LEU A 242 -4.39 -10.52 -4.40
CA LEU A 242 -3.55 -10.01 -3.30
C LEU A 242 -2.08 -9.85 -3.72
N LEU A 243 -1.54 -8.67 -3.42
CA LEU A 243 -0.11 -8.36 -3.50
C LEU A 243 0.60 -8.77 -2.20
N SER A 244 1.93 -8.76 -2.23
CA SER A 244 2.71 -8.84 -0.99
C SER A 244 2.35 -7.67 -0.07
N SER A 245 2.46 -7.85 1.25
CA SER A 245 2.20 -6.75 2.19
C SER A 245 3.12 -5.56 1.91
N ARG A 246 4.37 -5.81 1.52
CA ARG A 246 5.34 -4.77 1.14
C ARG A 246 4.86 -3.95 -0.05
N ASP A 247 4.47 -4.61 -1.14
CA ASP A 247 4.05 -3.95 -2.38
C ASP A 247 2.74 -3.17 -2.19
N PHE A 248 1.77 -3.78 -1.49
CA PHE A 248 0.49 -3.13 -1.21
C PHE A 248 0.67 -1.87 -0.35
N LEU A 249 1.37 -1.99 0.78
CA LEU A 249 1.62 -0.87 1.68
C LEU A 249 2.48 0.21 1.00
N ALA A 250 3.44 -0.16 0.15
CA ALA A 250 4.22 0.82 -0.61
C ALA A 250 3.35 1.67 -1.54
N GLY A 251 2.26 1.12 -2.10
CA GLY A 251 1.27 1.87 -2.88
C GLY A 251 0.61 3.01 -2.08
N LEU A 252 0.28 2.75 -0.81
CA LEU A 252 -0.36 3.74 0.06
C LEU A 252 0.51 4.98 0.27
N ALA A 253 1.85 4.86 0.20
CA ALA A 253 2.77 5.99 0.31
C ALA A 253 2.54 7.03 -0.80
N PHE A 254 2.05 6.59 -1.95
CA PHE A 254 1.73 7.42 -3.12
C PHE A 254 0.24 7.82 -3.17
N ARG A 255 -0.52 7.53 -2.12
CA ARG A 255 -1.99 7.63 -2.13
C ARG A 255 -2.61 6.78 -3.26
N VAL A 256 -2.02 5.61 -3.52
CA VAL A 256 -2.54 4.65 -4.50
C VAL A 256 -3.07 3.44 -3.75
N PHE A 257 -4.37 3.20 -3.90
CA PHE A 257 -5.01 2.01 -3.36
C PHE A 257 -5.21 0.98 -4.47
N HIS A 258 -4.69 -0.23 -4.26
CA HIS A 258 -4.85 -1.35 -5.16
C HIS A 258 -6.22 -1.99 -4.90
N SER A 259 -7.14 -1.88 -5.86
CA SER A 259 -8.54 -2.30 -5.72
C SER A 259 -8.85 -3.39 -6.72
N THR A 260 -9.52 -4.46 -6.28
CA THR A 260 -10.06 -5.46 -7.20
C THR A 260 -11.26 -4.89 -7.99
N GLN A 261 -11.59 -5.51 -9.13
CA GLN A 261 -12.77 -5.16 -9.95
C GLN A 261 -13.85 -6.23 -9.98
N TYR A 262 -13.53 -7.46 -9.56
CA TYR A 262 -14.47 -8.57 -9.56
C TYR A 262 -15.44 -8.47 -8.38
N ILE A 263 -16.60 -9.10 -8.50
CA ILE A 263 -17.58 -9.19 -7.42
C ILE A 263 -17.66 -10.63 -6.89
N ARG A 264 -17.97 -10.78 -5.61
CA ARG A 264 -18.18 -12.08 -4.94
C ARG A 264 -19.21 -12.94 -5.66
N HIS A 265 -19.08 -14.25 -5.49
CA HIS A 265 -19.99 -15.21 -6.10
C HIS A 265 -21.42 -15.07 -5.57
N TRP A 266 -22.40 -15.01 -6.47
CA TRP A 266 -23.81 -14.74 -6.19
C TRP A 266 -24.48 -15.74 -5.22
N SER A 267 -23.93 -16.96 -5.07
CA SER A 267 -24.49 -17.97 -4.15
C SER A 267 -24.21 -17.66 -2.67
N LYS A 268 -23.23 -16.79 -2.37
CA LYS A 268 -22.88 -16.35 -1.02
C LYS A 268 -22.69 -14.82 -1.00
N PRO A 269 -23.74 -14.02 -1.24
CA PRO A 269 -23.61 -12.55 -1.30
C PRO A 269 -23.20 -11.95 0.06
N MET A 270 -23.48 -12.67 1.14
CA MET A 270 -23.32 -12.22 2.52
C MET A 270 -21.90 -12.41 3.08
N TYR A 271 -21.04 -13.17 2.41
CA TYR A 271 -19.69 -13.45 2.91
C TYR A 271 -18.72 -13.70 1.76
N THR A 272 -17.54 -13.09 1.84
CA THR A 272 -16.42 -13.39 0.97
C THR A 272 -15.12 -13.33 1.80
N PRO A 273 -14.23 -14.32 1.68
CA PRO A 273 -12.88 -14.23 2.23
C PRO A 273 -11.96 -13.34 1.36
N GLU A 274 -12.37 -13.08 0.10
CA GLU A 274 -11.63 -12.25 -0.85
C GLU A 274 -12.13 -10.80 -0.81
N PRO A 275 -11.25 -9.79 -0.93
CA PRO A 275 -11.62 -8.38 -1.01
C PRO A 275 -12.20 -8.07 -2.40
N ASP A 276 -13.49 -8.38 -2.61
CA ASP A 276 -14.21 -8.08 -3.85
C ASP A 276 -14.60 -6.60 -3.96
N ILE A 277 -15.14 -6.17 -5.10
CA ILE A 277 -15.53 -4.78 -5.36
C ILE A 277 -16.49 -4.20 -4.31
N CYS A 278 -17.30 -5.03 -3.65
CA CYS A 278 -18.14 -4.56 -2.54
C CYS A 278 -17.28 -4.12 -1.35
N HIS A 279 -16.26 -4.89 -0.98
CA HIS A 279 -15.32 -4.55 0.08
C HIS A 279 -14.55 -3.25 -0.24
N GLU A 280 -14.03 -3.16 -1.46
CA GLU A 280 -13.23 -1.99 -1.88
C GLU A 280 -14.05 -0.70 -1.90
N LEU A 281 -15.24 -0.74 -2.51
CA LEU A 281 -16.04 0.45 -2.72
C LEU A 281 -16.88 0.85 -1.51
N LEU A 282 -17.40 -0.12 -0.75
CA LEU A 282 -18.24 0.18 0.41
C LEU A 282 -17.42 0.32 1.70
N GLY A 283 -16.31 -0.41 1.81
CA GLY A 283 -15.43 -0.36 2.97
C GLY A 283 -14.38 0.76 2.86
N HIS A 284 -13.49 0.66 1.88
CA HIS A 284 -12.32 1.52 1.79
C HIS A 284 -12.57 2.90 1.17
N ALA A 285 -13.20 2.95 0.01
CA ALA A 285 -13.31 4.17 -0.79
C ALA A 285 -13.89 5.39 -0.02
N PRO A 286 -14.93 5.26 0.84
CA PRO A 286 -15.47 6.40 1.56
C PRO A 286 -14.43 7.09 2.47
N LEU A 287 -13.60 6.31 3.16
CA LEU A 287 -12.61 6.88 4.08
C LEU A 287 -11.39 7.44 3.36
N PHE A 288 -11.03 6.93 2.17
CA PHE A 288 -9.97 7.56 1.38
C PHE A 288 -10.35 8.97 0.87
N ALA A 289 -11.64 9.34 0.87
CA ALA A 289 -12.07 10.69 0.58
C ALA A 289 -11.98 11.64 1.79
N ASP A 290 -11.77 11.13 3.01
CA ASP A 290 -11.53 11.95 4.18
C ASP A 290 -10.05 12.37 4.27
N PRO A 291 -9.73 13.67 4.41
CA PRO A 291 -8.34 14.13 4.46
C PRO A 291 -7.51 13.55 5.60
N SER A 292 -8.11 13.35 6.78
CA SER A 292 -7.36 12.87 7.96
C SER A 292 -7.06 11.37 7.86
N PHE A 293 -8.02 10.59 7.39
CA PHE A 293 -7.82 9.17 7.10
C PHE A 293 -6.85 8.95 5.94
N ALA A 294 -6.97 9.72 4.86
CA ALA A 294 -6.03 9.66 3.74
C ALA A 294 -4.57 9.92 4.19
N GLN A 295 -4.35 10.91 5.06
CA GLN A 295 -3.03 11.15 5.63
C GLN A 295 -2.57 10.02 6.54
N PHE A 296 -3.45 9.47 7.38
CA PHE A 296 -3.17 8.31 8.23
C PHE A 296 -2.74 7.08 7.40
N SER A 297 -3.52 6.70 6.38
CA SER A 297 -3.18 5.58 5.50
C SER A 297 -1.87 5.82 4.72
N GLN A 298 -1.63 7.06 4.27
CA GLN A 298 -0.37 7.42 3.63
C GLN A 298 0.82 7.29 4.58
N GLU A 299 0.66 7.64 5.86
CA GLU A 299 1.72 7.51 6.86
C GLU A 299 2.12 6.04 7.08
N ILE A 300 1.15 5.11 7.09
CA ILE A 300 1.44 3.66 7.10
C ILE A 300 2.26 3.29 5.85
N GLY A 301 1.87 3.79 4.68
CA GLY A 301 2.60 3.53 3.44
C GLY A 301 4.03 4.07 3.47
N LEU A 302 4.25 5.28 3.99
CA LEU A 302 5.59 5.86 4.15
C LEU A 302 6.45 5.06 5.14
N ALA A 303 5.84 4.52 6.19
CA ALA A 303 6.52 3.66 7.15
C ALA A 303 7.06 2.37 6.53
N SER A 304 6.40 1.85 5.48
CA SER A 304 6.79 0.59 4.83
C SER A 304 8.01 0.70 3.90
N LEU A 305 8.29 1.90 3.35
CA LEU A 305 9.30 2.08 2.32
C LEU A 305 10.72 1.78 2.82
N GLY A 306 11.32 0.68 2.36
CA GLY A 306 12.63 0.24 2.82
C GLY A 306 12.66 -0.33 4.24
N ALA A 307 11.50 -0.62 4.85
CA ALA A 307 11.44 -1.28 6.15
C ALA A 307 11.84 -2.76 6.03
N PRO A 308 12.54 -3.35 7.02
CA PRO A 308 12.81 -4.79 7.06
C PRO A 308 11.52 -5.61 7.09
N ASP A 309 11.57 -6.88 6.65
CA ASP A 309 10.41 -7.78 6.59
C ASP A 309 9.66 -7.87 7.93
N GLU A 310 10.36 -8.05 9.06
CA GLU A 310 9.77 -8.06 10.41
C GLU A 310 8.89 -6.83 10.66
N TYR A 311 9.34 -5.65 10.23
CA TYR A 311 8.58 -4.41 10.39
C TYR A 311 7.44 -4.29 9.37
N ILE A 312 7.55 -4.91 8.19
CA ILE A 312 6.42 -5.03 7.26
C ILE A 312 5.33 -5.91 7.89
N GLU A 313 5.68 -7.02 8.56
CA GLU A 313 4.69 -7.85 9.27
C GLU A 313 3.97 -7.05 10.37
N MET A 314 4.74 -6.28 11.14
CA MET A 314 4.23 -5.38 12.18
C MET A 314 3.30 -4.31 11.58
N LEU A 315 3.69 -3.69 10.47
CA LEU A 315 2.87 -2.69 9.77
C LEU A 315 1.62 -3.29 9.15
N ALA A 316 1.69 -4.51 8.59
CA ALA A 316 0.53 -5.24 8.09
C ALA A 316 -0.46 -5.53 9.22
N THR A 317 0.04 -5.88 10.41
CA THR A 317 -0.80 -6.07 11.61
C THR A 317 -1.42 -4.74 12.09
N VAL A 318 -0.67 -3.64 12.06
CA VAL A 318 -1.22 -2.31 12.34
C VAL A 318 -2.31 -1.96 11.33
N TYR A 319 -2.08 -2.20 10.04
CA TYR A 319 -3.05 -1.98 8.97
C TYR A 319 -4.32 -2.82 9.19
N TRP A 320 -4.19 -4.10 9.54
CA TRP A 320 -5.31 -4.98 9.88
C TRP A 320 -6.18 -4.42 11.01
N PHE A 321 -5.58 -4.04 12.13
CA PHE A 321 -6.34 -3.52 13.28
C PHE A 321 -6.76 -2.06 13.16
N THR A 322 -6.47 -1.41 12.03
CA THR A 322 -6.87 -0.03 11.77
C THR A 322 -7.69 0.08 10.49
N VAL A 323 -7.04 0.11 9.34
CA VAL A 323 -7.69 0.28 8.04
C VAL A 323 -8.70 -0.84 7.74
N GLU A 324 -8.44 -2.09 8.15
CA GLU A 324 -9.36 -3.22 7.91
C GLU A 324 -10.43 -3.41 9.00
N PHE A 325 -10.03 -3.42 10.27
CA PHE A 325 -10.90 -3.76 11.41
C PHE A 325 -10.84 -2.73 12.55
N GLY A 326 -10.58 -1.46 12.23
CA GLY A 326 -10.48 -0.40 13.22
C GLY A 326 -11.83 0.14 13.71
N LEU A 327 -11.84 0.53 14.99
CA LEU A 327 -12.92 1.30 15.62
C LEU A 327 -12.40 2.69 16.01
N CYS A 328 -13.28 3.68 16.07
CA CYS A 328 -12.94 5.03 16.49
C CYS A 328 -13.89 5.53 17.59
N LYS A 329 -13.41 6.46 18.41
CA LYS A 329 -14.25 7.21 19.34
C LYS A 329 -14.92 8.39 18.66
N GLN A 330 -16.18 8.61 19.01
CA GLN A 330 -16.98 9.76 18.60
C GLN A 330 -17.77 10.29 19.79
N GLY A 331 -17.16 11.22 20.53
CA GLY A 331 -17.63 11.57 21.87
C GLY A 331 -17.60 10.34 22.78
N ASP A 332 -18.72 10.04 23.44
CA ASP A 332 -18.84 8.87 24.32
C ASP A 332 -19.18 7.56 23.59
N LYS A 333 -19.30 7.59 22.25
CA LYS A 333 -19.66 6.42 21.44
C LYS A 333 -18.47 5.84 20.71
N ILE A 334 -18.54 4.55 20.40
CA ILE A 334 -17.58 3.83 19.56
C ILE A 334 -18.26 3.52 18.23
N LYS A 335 -17.54 3.70 17.12
CA LYS A 335 -18.04 3.51 15.75
C LYS A 335 -17.02 2.80 14.87
N ALA A 336 -17.50 2.05 13.89
CA ALA A 336 -16.65 1.32 12.96
C ALA A 336 -16.13 2.21 11.84
N TYR A 337 -14.84 2.05 11.51
CA TYR A 337 -14.24 2.64 10.31
C TYR A 337 -13.46 1.61 9.48
N GLY A 338 -13.09 0.46 10.05
CA GLY A 338 -12.42 -0.59 9.29
C GLY A 338 -13.23 -1.07 8.09
N ALA A 339 -12.59 -1.21 6.93
CA ALA A 339 -13.24 -1.62 5.68
C ALA A 339 -13.85 -3.03 5.74
N GLY A 340 -13.18 -3.97 6.42
CA GLY A 340 -13.71 -5.30 6.71
C GLY A 340 -15.00 -5.25 7.53
N LEU A 341 -15.13 -4.29 8.46
CA LEU A 341 -16.38 -4.06 9.19
C LEU A 341 -17.44 -3.43 8.30
N LEU A 342 -17.09 -2.36 7.59
CA LEU A 342 -18.03 -1.60 6.78
C LEU A 342 -18.55 -2.37 5.54
N SER A 343 -17.92 -3.48 5.18
CA SER A 343 -18.33 -4.35 4.08
C SER A 343 -18.92 -5.71 4.50
N SER A 344 -19.02 -5.96 5.81
CA SER A 344 -19.54 -7.19 6.42
C SER A 344 -20.65 -6.87 7.40
N PHE A 345 -21.92 -7.09 7.02
CA PHE A 345 -23.05 -6.76 7.90
C PHE A 345 -22.98 -7.49 9.25
N GLY A 346 -22.58 -8.76 9.24
CA GLY A 346 -22.49 -9.59 10.44
C GLY A 346 -21.43 -9.07 11.41
N GLU A 347 -20.28 -8.69 10.87
CA GLU A 347 -19.18 -8.19 11.71
C GLU A 347 -19.39 -6.74 12.15
N LEU A 348 -20.02 -5.91 11.30
CA LEU A 348 -20.41 -4.55 11.65
C LEU A 348 -21.34 -4.52 12.86
N GLN A 349 -22.31 -5.44 12.93
CA GLN A 349 -23.18 -5.58 14.10
C GLN A 349 -22.42 -6.15 15.30
N TYR A 350 -21.60 -7.18 15.08
CA TYR A 350 -20.87 -7.86 16.14
C TYR A 350 -19.85 -6.96 16.87
N CYS A 351 -19.11 -6.11 16.13
CA CYS A 351 -18.00 -5.31 16.67
C CYS A 351 -18.42 -4.28 17.73
N LEU A 352 -19.71 -3.90 17.77
CA LEU A 352 -20.27 -2.96 18.75
C LEU A 352 -21.09 -3.65 19.86
N THR A 353 -21.03 -4.98 19.95
CA THR A 353 -21.59 -5.73 21.09
C THR A 353 -20.62 -5.80 22.26
N GLU A 354 -21.04 -6.41 23.37
CA GLU A 354 -20.16 -6.67 24.53
C GLU A 354 -19.29 -7.94 24.35
N LYS A 355 -19.40 -8.64 23.23
CA LYS A 355 -18.68 -9.90 22.97
C LYS A 355 -17.18 -9.71 22.67
N PRO A 356 -16.76 -8.81 21.77
CA PRO A 356 -15.34 -8.63 21.48
C PRO A 356 -14.65 -7.83 22.59
N GLU A 357 -13.36 -8.08 22.77
CA GLU A 357 -12.50 -7.27 23.62
C GLU A 357 -12.12 -5.97 22.90
N LEU A 358 -12.25 -4.82 23.56
CA LEU A 358 -11.88 -3.53 22.99
C LEU A 358 -10.65 -2.96 23.69
N LYS A 359 -9.63 -2.58 22.90
CA LYS A 359 -8.35 -2.03 23.41
C LYS A 359 -8.06 -0.66 22.80
N PRO A 360 -7.34 0.23 23.51
CA PRO A 360 -6.84 1.47 22.89
C PRO A 360 -5.80 1.14 21.82
N PHE A 361 -5.86 1.85 20.70
CA PHE A 361 -4.86 1.71 19.63
C PHE A 361 -3.50 2.25 20.09
N GLU A 362 -2.54 1.32 20.21
CA GLU A 362 -1.14 1.57 20.55
C GLU A 362 -0.26 0.73 19.61
N PRO A 363 0.41 1.32 18.60
CA PRO A 363 1.11 0.55 17.56
C PRO A 363 2.08 -0.51 18.08
N GLU A 364 2.88 -0.20 19.11
CA GLU A 364 3.88 -1.13 19.69
C GLU A 364 3.28 -2.43 20.25
N LYS A 365 2.04 -2.37 20.76
CA LYS A 365 1.28 -3.53 21.25
C LYS A 365 0.44 -4.14 20.13
N THR A 366 -0.22 -3.29 19.36
CA THR A 366 -1.13 -3.67 18.27
C THR A 366 -0.38 -4.50 17.23
N SER A 367 0.83 -4.09 16.85
CA SER A 367 1.64 -4.76 15.82
C SER A 367 2.08 -6.18 16.17
N LYS A 368 1.89 -6.62 17.42
CA LYS A 368 2.23 -7.96 17.93
C LYS A 368 0.98 -8.80 18.22
N GLN A 369 -0.21 -8.22 18.06
CA GLN A 369 -1.47 -8.90 18.30
C GLN A 369 -1.74 -9.90 17.17
N LYS A 370 -2.02 -11.16 17.53
CA LYS A 370 -2.46 -12.18 16.58
C LYS A 370 -3.95 -12.04 16.27
N TYR A 371 -4.36 -12.43 15.07
CA TYR A 371 -5.74 -12.34 14.60
C TYR A 371 -6.14 -13.53 13.72
N PRO A 372 -7.42 -13.96 13.77
CA PRO A 372 -7.99 -14.85 12.76
C PRO A 372 -8.35 -14.07 11.49
N ILE A 373 -8.28 -14.72 10.33
CA ILE A 373 -8.71 -14.15 9.04
C ILE A 373 -10.03 -14.72 8.52
N THR A 374 -10.49 -15.83 9.09
CA THR A 374 -11.72 -16.56 8.66
C THR A 374 -12.88 -16.44 9.65
N GLU A 375 -12.69 -15.73 10.76
CA GLU A 375 -13.66 -15.58 11.85
C GLU A 375 -13.77 -14.11 12.27
N PHE A 376 -14.86 -13.75 12.95
CA PHE A 376 -14.99 -12.40 13.52
C PHE A 376 -13.89 -12.12 14.52
N GLN A 377 -13.37 -10.90 14.52
CA GLN A 377 -12.22 -10.57 15.36
C GLN A 377 -12.59 -10.69 16.86
N PRO A 378 -11.80 -11.41 17.65
CA PRO A 378 -12.03 -11.47 19.11
C PRO A 378 -11.62 -10.16 19.80
N VAL A 379 -10.78 -9.35 19.16
CA VAL A 379 -10.22 -8.11 19.70
C VAL A 379 -10.28 -7.01 18.63
N TYR A 380 -10.73 -5.81 19.00
CA TYR A 380 -10.65 -4.61 18.16
C TYR A 380 -9.86 -3.51 18.86
N PHE A 381 -9.22 -2.64 18.07
CA PHE A 381 -8.49 -1.48 18.57
C PHE A 381 -9.23 -0.19 18.26
N ILE A 382 -9.32 0.67 19.28
CA ILE A 382 -10.02 1.95 19.22
C ILE A 382 -9.01 3.07 19.03
N ALA A 383 -9.09 3.76 17.90
CA ALA A 383 -8.40 5.03 17.67
C ALA A 383 -9.18 6.19 18.31
N GLU A 384 -8.47 7.14 18.93
CA GLU A 384 -9.11 8.35 19.47
C GLU A 384 -9.58 9.28 18.35
N SER A 385 -8.75 9.41 17.30
CA SER A 385 -9.04 10.11 16.05
C SER A 385 -8.04 9.64 14.98
N PHE A 386 -8.30 9.95 13.70
CA PHE A 386 -7.33 9.64 12.64
C PHE A 386 -6.04 10.46 12.77
N GLU A 387 -6.09 11.68 13.34
CA GLU A 387 -4.90 12.48 13.64
C GLU A 387 -4.04 11.83 14.73
N ASP A 388 -4.65 11.37 15.84
CA ASP A 388 -3.95 10.63 16.89
C ASP A 388 -3.35 9.32 16.36
N ALA A 389 -4.10 8.58 15.53
CA ALA A 389 -3.62 7.35 14.90
C ALA A 389 -2.41 7.62 13.99
N LYS A 390 -2.46 8.69 13.18
CA LYS A 390 -1.36 9.13 12.31
C LYS A 390 -0.12 9.47 13.12
N ASP A 391 -0.24 10.26 14.19
CA ASP A 391 0.88 10.62 15.04
C ASP A 391 1.49 9.42 15.77
N LYS A 392 0.67 8.47 16.21
CA LYS A 392 1.12 7.20 16.78
C LYS A 392 1.88 6.35 15.76
N VAL A 393 1.37 6.22 14.53
CA VAL A 393 2.07 5.52 13.44
C VAL A 393 3.38 6.20 13.09
N ARG A 394 3.44 7.54 13.04
CA ARG A 394 4.68 8.28 12.80
C ARG A 394 5.73 8.01 13.88
N LYS A 395 5.32 8.00 15.16
CA LYS A 395 6.22 7.66 16.28
C LYS A 395 6.72 6.22 16.18
N PHE A 396 5.85 5.28 15.83
CA PHE A 396 6.23 3.89 15.56
C PHE A 396 7.17 3.77 14.36
N ALA A 397 6.93 4.50 13.28
CA ALA A 397 7.76 4.51 12.08
C ALA A 397 9.19 5.00 12.37
N ALA A 398 9.37 5.87 13.38
CA ALA A 398 10.67 6.34 13.83
C ALA A 398 11.52 5.24 14.52
N THR A 399 10.91 4.15 14.97
CA THR A 399 11.64 3.00 15.55
C THR A 399 12.10 1.99 14.50
N ILE A 400 11.63 2.12 13.26
CA ILE A 400 11.98 1.21 12.16
C ILE A 400 13.42 1.46 11.72
N PRO A 401 14.31 0.45 11.75
CA PRO A 401 15.71 0.62 11.39
C PRO A 401 15.83 0.80 9.87
N ARG A 402 16.00 2.06 9.44
CA ARG A 402 16.30 2.45 8.06
C ARG A 402 17.43 3.49 8.05
N PRO A 403 18.34 3.47 7.07
CA PRO A 403 19.48 4.39 7.03
C PRO A 403 19.12 5.81 6.58
N PHE A 404 17.85 6.10 6.34
CA PHE A 404 17.34 7.38 5.85
C PHE A 404 15.90 7.61 6.33
N SER A 405 15.44 8.85 6.21
CA SER A 405 14.00 9.18 6.28
C SER A 405 13.40 9.30 4.88
N VAL A 406 12.08 9.19 4.76
CA VAL A 406 11.37 9.35 3.48
C VAL A 406 10.30 10.43 3.59
N ARG A 407 10.06 11.15 2.50
CA ARG A 407 8.99 12.14 2.37
C ARG A 407 8.33 11.98 1.01
N TYR A 408 7.00 12.03 0.97
CA TYR A 408 6.28 12.14 -0.29
C TYR A 408 6.23 13.59 -0.79
N ASN A 409 6.62 13.80 -2.05
CA ASN A 409 6.43 15.06 -2.75
C ASN A 409 5.22 14.95 -3.68
N SER A 410 4.13 15.64 -3.34
CA SER A 410 2.87 15.60 -4.09
C SER A 410 2.96 16.25 -5.48
N PHE A 411 3.87 17.22 -5.68
CA PHE A 411 4.03 17.89 -6.97
C PHE A 411 4.68 16.99 -8.02
N THR A 412 5.64 16.15 -7.61
CA THR A 412 6.28 15.18 -8.54
C THR A 412 5.74 13.78 -8.43
N GLN A 413 4.88 13.51 -7.45
CA GLN A 413 4.39 12.18 -7.14
C GLN A 413 5.55 11.20 -6.93
N SER A 414 6.55 11.62 -6.16
CA SER A 414 7.79 10.87 -5.91
C SER A 414 8.17 10.87 -4.44
N ILE A 415 8.97 9.89 -4.04
CA ILE A 415 9.56 9.79 -2.71
C ILE A 415 10.91 10.50 -2.70
N GLU A 416 11.07 11.45 -1.80
CA GLU A 416 12.35 12.04 -1.44
C GLU A 416 12.96 11.19 -0.32
N VAL A 417 14.15 10.64 -0.57
CA VAL A 417 14.96 10.05 0.51
C VAL A 417 15.72 11.20 1.15
N LEU A 418 15.64 11.31 2.47
CA LEU A 418 16.27 12.34 3.29
C LEU A 418 17.44 11.70 4.05
N ASP A 419 18.64 11.84 3.50
CA ASP A 419 19.88 11.23 3.98
C ASP A 419 21.05 12.22 4.11
N ASN A 420 20.88 13.47 3.68
CA ASN A 420 21.92 14.48 3.72
C ASN A 420 21.45 15.86 4.20
N VAL A 421 22.40 16.68 4.63
CA VAL A 421 22.16 18.02 5.20
C VAL A 421 21.38 18.92 4.25
N GLN A 422 21.62 18.81 2.95
CA GLN A 422 20.96 19.69 1.98
C GLN A 422 19.47 19.38 1.88
N GLN A 423 19.09 18.10 1.81
CA GLN A 423 17.68 17.68 1.82
C GLN A 423 16.94 18.18 3.06
N LEU A 424 17.59 18.16 4.22
CA LEU A 424 17.02 18.72 5.46
C LEU A 424 16.82 20.24 5.39
N LYS A 425 17.77 20.98 4.79
CA LYS A 425 17.60 22.43 4.55
C LYS A 425 16.39 22.73 3.66
N ASN A 426 16.19 21.95 2.60
CA ASN A 426 15.07 22.20 1.69
C ASN A 426 13.72 21.90 2.34
N LEU A 427 13.66 20.88 3.19
CA LEU A 427 12.48 20.64 4.02
C LEU A 427 12.21 21.85 4.92
N ALA A 428 13.25 22.43 5.54
CA ALA A 428 13.12 23.65 6.33
C ALA A 428 12.63 24.85 5.50
N ASP A 429 13.13 25.02 4.28
CA ASP A 429 12.68 26.10 3.36
C ASP A 429 11.21 25.93 2.94
N CYS A 430 10.77 24.69 2.69
CA CYS A 430 9.36 24.38 2.43
C CYS A 430 8.49 24.76 3.63
N ILE A 431 8.90 24.36 4.83
CA ILE A 431 8.18 24.69 6.07
C ILE A 431 8.14 26.21 6.27
N ASN A 432 9.24 26.91 6.01
CA ASN A 432 9.31 28.37 6.12
C ASN A 432 8.35 29.07 5.14
N SER A 433 8.16 28.50 3.95
CA SER A 433 7.17 29.00 2.97
C SER A 433 5.74 28.87 3.49
N GLU A 434 5.38 27.71 4.08
CA GLU A 434 4.07 27.49 4.69
C GLU A 434 3.84 28.41 5.91
N ILE A 435 4.86 28.61 6.74
CA ILE A 435 4.81 29.59 7.86
C ILE A 435 4.57 31.00 7.31
N GLY A 436 5.23 31.37 6.20
CA GLY A 436 5.02 32.66 5.55
C GLY A 436 3.57 32.86 5.08
N ILE A 437 2.95 31.81 4.53
CA ILE A 437 1.52 31.81 4.16
C ILE A 437 0.65 32.01 5.40
N LEU A 438 0.90 31.26 6.48
CA LEU A 438 0.17 31.38 7.74
C LEU A 438 0.26 32.80 8.30
N CYS A 439 1.45 33.39 8.37
CA CYS A 439 1.63 34.76 8.84
C CYS A 439 0.89 35.78 7.96
N SER A 440 0.87 35.57 6.64
CA SER A 440 0.14 36.43 5.71
C SER A 440 -1.38 36.32 5.89
N ALA A 441 -1.89 35.11 6.14
CA ALA A 441 -3.30 34.86 6.41
C ALA A 441 -3.75 35.48 7.74
N LEU A 442 -2.96 35.33 8.80
CA LEU A 442 -3.25 35.92 10.11
C LEU A 442 -3.38 37.44 10.03
N ARG A 443 -2.43 38.12 9.35
CA ARG A 443 -2.49 39.59 9.14
C ARG A 443 -3.69 40.07 8.33
N LYS A 444 -4.39 39.19 7.60
CA LYS A 444 -5.63 39.55 6.86
C LYS A 444 -6.88 39.39 7.72
N LEU A 445 -6.80 38.68 8.83
CA LEU A 445 -7.90 38.42 9.77
C LEU A 445 -7.87 39.37 10.97
N GLU A 446 -6.71 39.97 11.25
CA GLU A 446 -6.55 41.18 12.07
C GLU A 446 -7.08 42.41 11.34
#